data_AF-A0A7J8Y8E2-F1
#
_entry.id   AF-A0A7J8Y8E2-F1
#
_cell.length_a   1.000
_cell.length_b   1.000
_cell.length_c   1.000
_cell.angle_alpha   90.00
_cell.angle_beta   90.00
_cell.angle_gamma   90.00
#
_symmetry.space_group_name_H-M   'P 1'
#
loop_
_entity.id
_entity.type
_entity.pdbx_description
1 polymer ?
#
loop_
_entity_poly.entity_id
_entity_poly.type
_entity_poly.pdbx_seq_one_letter_code
_entity_poly.pdbx_strand_id
1 'polypeptide(L)'
;MDYILGKNPRKMSYVVGFGNHYPKHVHHRGASIPKNKIRYNCKGGWKWRDSKKPNPNTLVGAMVAGPDKHDGFHDVRTNYNYTEPTLAGNAGLVAALVALSGDKSTGIDKNTIFSAVPPMFPTPPPPPAPWKP
;
A
#
# COMPACT_ATOMS: atom_id res chain seq x y z
N MET A 1 15.24 7.75 1.24
CA MET A 1 14.52 6.85 0.33
C MET A 1 15.30 5.59 0.01
N ASP A 2 16.59 5.69 -0.31
CA ASP A 2 17.44 4.54 -0.66
C ASP A 2 17.32 3.34 0.31
N TYR A 3 17.28 3.61 1.62
CA TYR A 3 17.10 2.57 2.63
C TYR A 3 15.81 1.75 2.42
N ILE A 4 14.68 2.43 2.19
CA ILE A 4 13.36 1.81 1.95
C ILE A 4 13.39 0.99 0.65
N LEU A 5 14.15 1.46 -0.34
CA LEU A 5 14.22 0.86 -1.68
C LEU A 5 15.28 -0.24 -1.82
N GLY A 6 16.08 -0.53 -0.78
CA GLY A 6 16.99 -1.67 -0.76
C GLY A 6 18.43 -1.41 -0.30
N LYS A 7 18.81 -0.16 -0.06
CA LYS A 7 20.13 0.20 0.48
C LYS A 7 20.15 0.07 2.00
N ASN A 8 19.99 -1.15 2.48
CA ASN A 8 19.99 -1.53 3.90
C ASN A 8 20.80 -2.83 4.10
N PRO A 9 21.15 -3.20 5.35
CA PRO A 9 21.97 -4.39 5.61
C PRO A 9 21.39 -5.70 5.05
N ARG A 10 20.07 -5.78 4.89
CA ARG A 10 19.37 -6.94 4.34
C ARG A 10 19.29 -6.96 2.80
N LYS A 11 19.75 -5.89 2.13
CA LYS A 11 19.65 -5.70 0.67
C LYS A 11 18.22 -5.97 0.16
N MET A 12 17.23 -5.43 0.85
CA MET A 12 15.81 -5.75 0.68
C MET A 12 14.98 -4.48 0.52
N SER A 13 14.13 -4.41 -0.49
CA SER A 13 13.12 -3.36 -0.60
C SER A 13 12.00 -3.59 0.43
N TYR A 14 11.57 -2.55 1.12
CA TYR A 14 10.34 -2.56 1.94
C TYR A 14 9.11 -2.10 1.15
N VAL A 15 9.27 -1.82 -0.15
CA VAL A 15 8.17 -1.61 -1.11
C VAL A 15 7.94 -2.91 -1.88
N VAL A 16 6.73 -3.45 -1.75
CA VAL A 16 6.34 -4.74 -2.32
C VAL A 16 6.38 -4.67 -3.85
N GLY A 17 7.03 -5.66 -4.48
CA GLY A 17 7.18 -5.73 -5.93
C GLY A 17 8.26 -4.81 -6.51
N PHE A 18 8.99 -4.06 -5.68
CA PHE A 18 10.13 -3.24 -6.13
C PHE A 18 11.45 -3.96 -5.82
N GLY A 19 12.37 -3.97 -6.80
CA GLY A 19 13.66 -4.66 -6.70
C GLY A 19 13.54 -6.19 -6.70
N ASN A 20 14.69 -6.87 -6.51
CA ASN A 20 14.77 -8.33 -6.60
C ASN A 20 14.44 -9.06 -5.28
N HIS A 21 14.40 -8.33 -4.16
CA HIS A 21 14.15 -8.88 -2.83
C HIS A 21 13.20 -7.97 -2.06
N TYR A 22 11.98 -8.44 -1.78
CA TYR A 22 10.90 -7.69 -1.15
C TYR A 22 9.96 -8.62 -0.34
N PRO A 23 9.09 -8.11 0.55
CA PRO A 23 8.20 -8.91 1.38
C PRO A 23 7.17 -9.67 0.53
N LYS A 24 7.00 -10.96 0.81
CA LYS A 24 6.02 -11.83 0.12
C LYS A 24 4.86 -12.21 1.03
N HIS A 25 4.92 -11.89 2.33
CA HIS A 25 3.91 -12.25 3.33
C HIS A 25 3.25 -11.02 3.95
N VAL A 26 2.81 -10.08 3.12
CA VAL A 26 2.18 -8.83 3.56
C VAL A 26 0.89 -9.08 4.35
N HIS A 27 0.72 -8.39 5.49
CA HIS A 27 -0.50 -8.40 6.31
C HIS A 27 -1.64 -7.65 5.60
N HIS A 28 -2.16 -8.21 4.51
CA HIS A 28 -3.23 -7.62 3.72
C HIS A 28 -4.18 -8.67 3.17
N ARG A 29 -5.48 -8.56 3.49
CA ARG A 29 -6.50 -9.56 3.14
C ARG A 29 -6.58 -9.79 1.63
N GLY A 30 -6.69 -8.70 0.85
CA GLY A 30 -6.77 -8.78 -0.62
C GLY A 30 -5.51 -9.36 -1.27
N ALA A 31 -4.36 -9.29 -0.59
CA ALA A 31 -3.13 -9.89 -1.09
C ALA A 31 -3.05 -11.39 -0.74
N SER A 32 -3.49 -11.77 0.46
CA SER A 32 -3.38 -13.14 1.00
C SER A 32 -4.42 -14.15 0.46
N ILE A 33 -5.59 -13.68 0.04
CA ILE A 33 -6.70 -14.53 -0.40
C ILE A 33 -6.61 -14.75 -1.92
N PRO A 34 -6.56 -16.00 -2.41
CA PRO A 34 -6.45 -16.26 -3.84
C PRO A 34 -7.72 -15.85 -4.60
N LYS A 35 -7.53 -15.38 -5.84
CA LYS A 35 -8.63 -15.05 -6.75
C LYS A 35 -9.21 -16.31 -7.40
N ASN A 36 -10.05 -17.04 -6.67
CA ASN A 36 -10.65 -18.31 -7.11
C ASN A 36 -12.19 -18.31 -7.15
N LYS A 37 -12.82 -17.13 -7.20
CA LYS A 37 -14.28 -16.93 -7.18
C LYS A 37 -14.99 -17.42 -5.89
N ILE A 38 -14.26 -17.90 -4.89
CA ILE A 38 -14.81 -18.30 -3.60
C ILE A 38 -14.85 -17.08 -2.67
N ARG A 39 -16.00 -16.83 -2.05
CA ARG A 39 -16.13 -15.81 -0.99
C ARG A 39 -15.75 -16.44 0.34
N TYR A 40 -14.76 -15.85 1.00
CA TYR A 40 -14.37 -16.23 2.36
C TYR A 40 -14.97 -15.24 3.35
N ASN A 41 -15.65 -15.73 4.37
CA ASN A 41 -16.08 -14.91 5.50
C ASN A 41 -14.86 -14.56 6.40
N CYS A 42 -15.05 -13.68 7.38
CA CYS A 42 -13.96 -13.25 8.27
C CYS A 42 -13.25 -14.44 8.95
N LYS A 43 -14.01 -15.41 9.46
CA LYS A 43 -13.46 -16.59 10.14
C LYS A 43 -12.70 -17.52 9.17
N GLY A 44 -13.23 -17.73 7.98
CA GLY A 44 -12.60 -18.50 6.91
C GLY A 44 -11.38 -17.79 6.32
N GLY A 45 -11.27 -16.47 6.49
CA GLY A 45 -10.12 -15.65 6.14
C GLY A 45 -8.88 -15.93 6.99
N TRP A 46 -9.05 -16.37 8.25
CA TRP A 46 -7.93 -16.66 9.15
C TRP A 46 -6.96 -17.69 8.57
N LYS A 47 -7.45 -18.69 7.82
CA LYS A 47 -6.58 -19.67 7.15
C LYS A 47 -5.60 -19.02 6.16
N TRP A 48 -6.01 -17.93 5.51
CA TRP A 48 -5.17 -17.18 4.58
C TRP A 48 -4.21 -16.26 5.31
N ARG A 49 -4.64 -15.68 6.45
CA ARG A 49 -3.75 -14.94 7.35
C ARG A 49 -2.61 -15.84 7.86
N ASP A 50 -2.95 -17.04 8.31
CA ASP A 50 -2.03 -17.96 9.02
C ASP A 50 -1.24 -18.88 8.09
N SER A 51 -1.52 -18.84 6.78
CA SER A 51 -0.81 -19.61 5.78
C SER A 51 0.68 -19.26 5.73
N LYS A 52 1.56 -20.26 5.69
CA LYS A 52 3.00 -20.06 5.44
C LYS A 52 3.34 -19.84 3.96
N LYS A 53 2.37 -19.96 3.06
CA LYS A 53 2.58 -19.68 1.64
C LYS A 53 2.68 -18.17 1.42
N PRO A 54 3.45 -17.72 0.43
CA PRO A 54 3.46 -16.31 0.03
C PRO A 54 2.07 -15.85 -0.40
N ASN A 55 1.85 -14.53 -0.36
CA ASN A 55 0.62 -13.92 -0.82
C ASN A 55 0.39 -14.26 -2.30
N PRO A 56 -0.77 -14.86 -2.68
CA PRO A 56 -1.06 -15.21 -4.06
C PRO A 56 -1.21 -13.99 -4.98
N ASN A 57 -1.57 -12.83 -4.43
CA ASN A 57 -1.62 -11.58 -5.18
C ASN A 57 -0.56 -10.62 -4.63
N THR A 58 0.37 -10.20 -5.47
CA THR A 58 1.39 -9.22 -5.11
C THR A 58 0.75 -7.84 -4.95
N LEU A 59 0.91 -7.24 -3.78
CA LEU A 59 0.40 -5.89 -3.49
C LEU A 59 1.42 -4.84 -3.97
N VAL A 60 1.59 -4.74 -5.28
CA VAL A 60 2.64 -3.91 -5.90
C VAL A 60 2.56 -2.45 -5.42
N GLY A 61 3.72 -1.89 -5.05
CA GLY A 61 3.86 -0.49 -4.62
C GLY A 61 3.54 -0.24 -3.15
N ALA A 62 3.01 -1.24 -2.42
CA ALA A 62 2.75 -1.07 -0.99
C ALA A 62 4.04 -1.06 -0.18
N MET A 63 4.25 0.01 0.58
CA MET A 63 5.26 0.09 1.63
C MET A 63 4.76 -0.62 2.89
N VAL A 64 5.49 -1.61 3.36
CA VAL A 64 5.25 -2.25 4.67
C VAL A 64 5.84 -1.40 5.80
N ALA A 65 5.42 -1.65 7.04
CA ALA A 65 5.92 -0.94 8.22
C ALA A 65 7.46 -0.92 8.33
N GLY A 66 8.12 -2.02 7.94
CA GLY A 66 9.57 -2.09 7.81
C GLY A 66 10.26 -2.82 8.96
N PRO A 67 11.58 -2.64 9.11
CA PRO A 67 12.38 -3.38 10.09
C PRO A 67 12.31 -2.78 11.49
N ASP A 68 12.82 -3.52 12.47
CA ASP A 68 13.06 -2.99 13.81
C ASP A 68 14.34 -2.12 13.87
N LYS A 69 14.62 -1.59 15.06
CA LYS A 69 15.74 -0.70 15.33
C LYS A 69 17.14 -1.32 15.07
N HIS A 70 17.24 -2.62 14.87
CA HIS A 70 18.49 -3.33 14.57
C HIS A 70 18.50 -3.89 13.15
N ASP A 71 17.72 -3.31 12.23
CA ASP A 71 17.55 -3.77 10.85
C ASP A 71 16.96 -5.19 10.73
N GLY A 72 16.37 -5.73 11.80
CA GLY A 72 15.68 -7.01 11.80
C GLY A 72 14.36 -6.90 11.05
N PHE A 73 14.08 -7.83 10.13
CA PHE A 73 12.78 -7.89 9.43
C PHE A 73 12.26 -9.32 9.37
N HIS A 74 11.01 -9.50 9.80
CA HIS A 74 10.32 -10.78 9.78
C HIS A 74 9.17 -10.73 8.76
N ASP A 75 9.38 -11.33 7.58
CA ASP A 75 8.35 -11.46 6.54
C ASP A 75 7.32 -12.53 6.91
N VAL A 76 6.54 -12.26 7.96
CA VAL A 76 5.52 -13.15 8.51
C VAL A 76 4.21 -12.39 8.55
N ARG A 77 3.20 -12.91 7.84
CA ARG A 77 1.92 -12.22 7.67
C ARG A 77 1.19 -11.91 8.96
N THR A 78 1.31 -12.73 9.99
CA THR A 78 0.68 -12.46 11.29
C THR A 78 1.40 -11.37 12.08
N ASN A 79 2.63 -11.03 11.70
CA ASN A 79 3.43 -9.99 12.33
C ASN A 79 3.20 -8.64 11.63
N TYR A 80 2.07 -8.03 11.96
CA TYR A 80 1.64 -6.75 11.38
C TYR A 80 2.64 -5.62 11.66
N ASN A 81 3.36 -5.65 12.78
CA ASN A 81 4.39 -4.65 13.13
C ASN A 81 5.47 -4.48 12.05
N TYR A 82 5.75 -5.52 11.25
CA TYR A 82 6.73 -5.47 10.17
C TYR A 82 6.06 -5.44 8.79
N THR A 83 4.98 -6.21 8.61
CA THR A 83 4.43 -6.54 7.29
C THR A 83 3.15 -5.80 6.93
N GLU A 84 2.63 -4.93 7.80
CA GLU A 84 1.42 -4.16 7.55
C GLU A 84 1.69 -2.94 6.66
N PRO A 85 1.01 -2.81 5.50
CA PRO A 85 1.01 -1.59 4.74
C PRO A 85 -0.10 -0.66 5.23
N THR A 86 0.17 0.65 5.28
CA THR A 86 -0.81 1.65 5.70
C THR A 86 -1.01 2.72 4.64
N LEU A 87 -2.21 3.32 4.59
CA LEU A 87 -2.48 4.44 3.68
C LEU A 87 -1.57 5.64 3.98
N ALA A 88 -1.41 5.97 5.27
CA ALA A 88 -0.55 7.07 5.71
C ALA A 88 0.93 6.85 5.34
N GLY A 89 1.46 5.63 5.52
CA GLY A 89 2.82 5.30 5.12
C GLY A 89 3.04 5.46 3.62
N ASN A 90 2.10 4.97 2.80
CA ASN A 90 2.18 5.11 1.35
C ASN A 90 1.99 6.56 0.88
N ALA A 91 1.15 7.37 1.55
CA ALA A 91 1.03 8.80 1.26
C ALA A 91 2.37 9.53 1.47
N GLY A 92 3.07 9.24 2.58
CA GLY A 92 4.41 9.76 2.84
C GLY A 92 5.44 9.29 1.82
N LEU A 93 5.40 8.00 1.43
CA LEU A 93 6.26 7.45 0.38
C LEU A 93 6.07 8.23 -0.93
N VAL A 94 4.83 8.38 -1.40
CA VAL A 94 4.52 9.08 -2.65
C VAL A 94 4.99 10.53 -2.59
N ALA A 95 4.69 11.26 -1.51
CA ALA A 95 5.09 12.65 -1.35
C ALA A 95 6.61 12.84 -1.47
N ALA A 96 7.39 11.99 -0.79
CA ALA A 96 8.84 12.09 -0.82
C ALA A 96 9.44 11.55 -2.13
N LEU A 97 8.82 10.58 -2.80
CA LEU A 97 9.22 10.18 -4.16
C LEU A 97 9.00 11.33 -5.16
N VAL A 98 7.85 11.99 -5.12
CA VAL A 98 7.56 13.15 -5.97
C VAL A 98 8.57 14.28 -5.75
N ALA A 99 8.89 14.58 -4.49
CA ALA A 99 9.89 15.59 -4.15
C ALA A 99 11.31 15.25 -4.67
N LEU A 100 11.64 13.97 -4.81
CA LEU A 100 12.94 13.52 -5.33
C LEU A 100 12.95 13.30 -6.85
N SER A 101 11.79 13.02 -7.47
CA SER A 101 11.65 12.84 -8.91
C SER A 101 11.49 14.15 -9.68
N GLY A 102 11.21 15.25 -8.99
CA GLY A 102 11.09 16.57 -9.60
C GLY A 102 12.44 17.09 -10.08
N ASP A 103 12.49 17.50 -11.34
CA ASP A 103 13.54 18.39 -11.83
C ASP A 103 13.46 19.69 -11.01
N LYS A 104 14.59 20.33 -10.66
CA LYS A 104 14.63 21.50 -9.74
C LYS A 104 13.82 22.73 -10.20
N SER A 105 13.13 22.62 -11.34
CA SER A 105 12.40 23.65 -12.07
C SER A 105 10.87 23.57 -11.89
N THR A 106 10.28 22.43 -11.47
CA THR A 106 8.82 22.30 -11.40
C THR A 106 8.32 22.35 -9.95
N GLY A 107 7.82 23.53 -9.55
CA GLY A 107 7.06 23.66 -8.31
C GLY A 107 5.85 22.73 -8.31
N ILE A 108 5.57 22.10 -7.17
CA ILE A 108 4.33 21.31 -7.01
C ILE A 108 3.15 22.28 -7.02
N ASP A 109 2.33 22.23 -8.07
CA ASP A 109 1.08 22.98 -8.12
C ASP A 109 0.05 22.32 -7.18
N LYS A 110 -0.10 22.93 -6.00
CA LYS A 110 -1.04 22.49 -4.96
C LYS A 110 -2.50 22.51 -5.43
N ASN A 111 -2.82 23.30 -6.46
CA ASN A 111 -4.19 23.41 -6.97
C ASN A 111 -4.54 22.28 -7.94
N THR A 112 -3.56 21.66 -8.58
CA THR A 112 -3.79 20.62 -9.60
C THR A 112 -3.23 19.25 -9.23
N ILE A 113 -2.47 19.12 -8.13
CA ILE A 113 -1.90 17.83 -7.71
C ILE A 113 -2.95 16.71 -7.54
N PHE A 114 -4.20 17.06 -7.21
CA PHE A 114 -5.31 16.11 -7.10
C PHE A 114 -6.33 16.19 -8.23
N SER A 115 -6.12 17.04 -9.26
CA SER A 115 -7.10 17.22 -10.34
C SER A 115 -7.29 15.96 -11.20
N ALA A 116 -6.26 15.14 -11.28
CA ALA A 116 -6.29 13.85 -11.98
C ALA A 116 -6.76 12.68 -11.10
N VAL A 117 -7.04 12.90 -9.80
CA VAL A 117 -7.56 11.85 -8.91
C VAL A 117 -9.08 11.80 -9.09
N PRO A 118 -9.65 10.71 -9.62
CA PRO A 118 -11.10 10.59 -9.75
C PRO A 118 -11.76 10.69 -8.37
N PRO A 119 -12.92 11.38 -8.25
CA PRO A 119 -13.63 11.43 -6.98
C PRO A 119 -13.98 10.01 -6.51
N MET A 120 -13.61 9.68 -5.27
CA MET A 120 -13.85 8.35 -4.68
C MET A 120 -15.34 8.05 -4.45
N PHE A 121 -16.19 9.08 -4.52
CA PHE A 121 -17.63 8.96 -4.40
C PHE A 121 -18.30 9.50 -5.67
N PRO A 122 -19.42 8.90 -6.11
CA PRO A 122 -20.25 9.53 -7.12
C PRO A 122 -20.67 10.92 -6.62
N THR A 123 -20.69 11.89 -7.53
CA THR A 123 -21.24 13.23 -7.26
C THR A 123 -22.63 13.08 -6.65
N PRO A 124 -22.93 13.74 -5.52
CA PRO A 124 -24.29 13.75 -4.97
C PRO A 124 -25.28 14.15 -6.08
N PRO A 125 -26.49 13.55 -6.12
CA PRO A 125 -27.51 14.00 -7.05
C PRO A 125 -27.80 15.50 -6.81
N PRO A 126 -28.13 16.25 -7.87
CA PRO A 126 -28.51 17.65 -7.72
C PRO A 126 -29.69 17.77 -6.73
N PRO A 127 -29.76 18.87 -5.95
CA PRO A 127 -30.88 19.09 -5.05
C PRO A 127 -32.20 19.02 -5.83
N PRO A 128 -33.28 18.48 -5.22
CA PRO A 128 -34.58 18.44 -5.87
C PRO A 128 -35.00 19.86 -6.29
N ALA A 129 -35.72 19.94 -7.41
CA ALA A 129 -36.23 21.22 -7.92
C ALA A 129 -37.01 21.95 -6.81
N PRO A 130 -36.89 23.30 -6.71
CA PRO A 130 -37.69 24.08 -5.77
C PRO A 130 -39.17 23.73 -5.95
N TRP A 131 -39.83 23.40 -4.84
CA TRP A 131 -41.25 23.09 -4.85
C TRP A 131 -42.02 24.27 -5.45
N LYS A 132 -42.78 24.02 -6.52
CA LYS A 132 -43.69 24.98 -7.11
C LYS A 132 -45.10 24.68 -6.57
N PRO A 133 -45.73 25.62 -5.84
CA PRO A 133 -47.13 25.50 -5.42
C PRO A 133 -48.09 25.37 -6.60
#